data_AF-A0A5E4QCQ3-F1
#
_entry.id   AF-A0A5E4QCQ3-F1
#
_cell.length_a   1.000
_cell.length_b   1.000
_cell.length_c   1.000
_cell.angle_alpha   90.00
_cell.angle_beta   90.00
_cell.angle_gamma   90.00
#
_symmetry.space_group_name_H-M   'P 1'
#
loop_
_entity.id
_entity.type
_entity.pdbx_description
1 polymer ?
#
loop_
_entity_poly.entity_id
_entity_poly.type
_entity_poly.pdbx_seq_one_letter_code
_entity_poly.pdbx_strand_id
1 'polypeptide(L)'
;MVGECLACNIGVLETQKRIRCTKCNGLYHTECISSNSEQIGRINWVCPACAAGTRKGGDNTNTCIRVPLRIETSPSTSSIINNQTDCSTILSELKSFRSEMHSRLNSQKEKFDAFSNGLNCLQTELADMRKSFQSLQNDLDSVIECSNNIKESNNRNTEVLNDTVNSIGVIQSQIKEHNDSLDFISKKIEALQVESSSHSYIISDLKNDSSTFDHNFKSLLSKVMQLERISRSHNIEIQAVPERKNENLNTIIKKIFDKISVSLPDDVVISCNRVAKRTVSDRPRTIVVTLMTLKHRDLILSAVHRYNKANPKDMLCSLVL
;
A
#
# COMPACT_ATOMS: atom_id res chain seq x y z
N MET A 1 -21.68 -5.99 42.64
CA MET A 1 -23.00 -5.37 42.93
C MET A 1 -22.88 -4.67 44.27
N VAL A 2 -23.20 -3.37 44.34
CA VAL A 2 -22.89 -2.52 45.51
C VAL A 2 -24.06 -2.42 46.49
N GLY A 3 -25.29 -2.67 46.03
CA GLY A 3 -26.53 -2.66 46.80
C GLY A 3 -27.74 -2.53 45.86
N GLU A 4 -28.94 -2.42 46.41
CA GLU A 4 -30.18 -2.20 45.63
C GLU A 4 -30.58 -0.72 45.64
N CYS A 5 -31.11 -0.23 44.52
CA CYS A 5 -31.62 1.13 44.40
C CYS A 5 -33.01 1.22 45.02
N LEU A 6 -33.20 2.07 46.05
CA LEU A 6 -34.49 2.23 46.73
C LEU A 6 -35.58 2.94 45.90
N ALA A 7 -35.26 3.46 44.71
CA ALA A 7 -36.24 4.06 43.81
C ALA A 7 -36.81 3.08 42.76
N CYS A 8 -36.02 2.11 42.31
CA CYS A 8 -36.45 1.16 41.26
C CYS A 8 -36.31 -0.31 41.66
N ASN A 9 -35.80 -0.60 42.86
CA ASN A 9 -35.54 -1.96 43.39
C ASN A 9 -34.66 -2.84 42.49
N ILE A 10 -33.80 -2.22 41.66
CA ILE A 10 -32.83 -2.90 40.81
C ILE A 10 -31.43 -2.78 41.44
N GLY A 11 -30.63 -3.84 41.31
CA GLY A 11 -29.24 -3.89 41.80
C GLY A 11 -28.34 -2.85 41.12
N VAL A 12 -27.62 -2.08 41.93
CA VAL A 12 -26.66 -1.05 41.50
C VAL A 12 -25.31 -1.72 41.20
N LEU A 13 -24.83 -1.59 39.96
CA LEU A 13 -23.53 -2.08 39.54
C LEU A 13 -22.41 -1.09 39.91
N GLU A 14 -21.19 -1.61 40.08
CA GLU A 14 -20.05 -0.81 40.56
C GLU A 14 -19.61 0.28 39.58
N THR A 15 -19.87 0.06 38.29
CA THR A 15 -19.60 0.95 37.18
C THR A 15 -20.64 2.06 36.99
N GLN A 16 -21.80 1.99 37.69
CA GLN A 16 -22.88 2.96 37.54
C GLN A 16 -22.76 4.14 38.51
N LYS A 17 -23.15 5.33 38.03
CA LYS A 17 -23.24 6.55 38.85
C LYS A 17 -24.34 6.38 39.92
N ARG A 18 -23.97 6.59 41.18
CA ARG A 18 -24.81 6.36 42.36
C ARG A 18 -24.71 7.51 43.35
N ILE A 19 -25.75 7.72 44.14
CA ILE A 19 -25.77 8.68 45.24
C ILE A 19 -26.35 8.05 46.51
N ARG A 20 -25.90 8.54 47.67
CA ARG A 20 -26.47 8.17 48.98
C ARG A 20 -27.20 9.35 49.60
N CYS A 21 -28.35 9.08 50.20
CA CYS A 21 -29.05 10.05 51.03
C CYS A 21 -28.28 10.30 52.33
N THR A 22 -28.01 11.55 52.66
CA THR A 22 -27.31 11.92 53.91
C THR A 22 -28.10 11.64 55.20
N LYS A 23 -29.43 11.50 55.12
CA LYS A 23 -30.28 11.22 56.29
C LYS A 23 -30.52 9.73 56.56
N CYS A 24 -30.81 8.94 55.54
CA CYS A 24 -31.12 7.50 55.71
C CYS A 24 -30.05 6.56 55.17
N ASN A 25 -28.98 7.10 54.59
CA ASN A 25 -27.90 6.36 53.94
C ASN A 25 -28.33 5.42 52.79
N GLY A 26 -29.59 5.51 52.35
CA GLY A 26 -30.14 4.71 51.25
C GLY A 26 -29.47 5.01 49.91
N LEU A 27 -29.36 3.97 49.06
CA LEU A 27 -28.66 3.99 47.78
C LEU A 27 -29.62 4.22 46.61
N TYR A 28 -29.24 5.09 45.67
CA TYR A 28 -30.06 5.44 44.50
C TYR A 28 -29.20 5.55 43.24
N HIS A 29 -29.70 5.07 42.10
CA HIS A 29 -29.15 5.42 40.78
C HIS A 29 -29.35 6.92 40.54
N THR A 30 -28.35 7.61 39.99
CA THR A 30 -28.46 9.05 39.69
C THR A 30 -29.60 9.35 38.71
N GLU A 31 -29.87 8.42 37.79
CA GLU A 31 -30.93 8.49 36.78
C GLU A 31 -32.33 8.28 37.36
N CYS A 32 -32.48 7.51 38.44
CA CYS A 32 -33.80 7.23 39.04
C CYS A 32 -34.37 8.40 39.86
N ILE A 33 -33.60 9.43 40.13
CA ILE A 33 -33.96 10.54 41.04
C ILE A 33 -33.87 11.93 40.40
N SER A 34 -33.38 12.04 39.16
CA SER A 34 -33.11 13.33 38.51
C SER A 34 -33.74 13.39 37.13
N SER A 35 -34.83 14.13 36.97
CA SER A 35 -35.35 14.51 35.65
C SER A 35 -34.58 15.67 35.00
N ASN A 36 -33.51 16.15 35.63
CA ASN A 36 -32.59 17.17 35.08
C ASN A 36 -31.16 16.84 35.56
N SER A 37 -30.28 16.46 34.63
CA SER A 37 -29.14 15.60 34.90
C SER A 37 -27.80 16.28 35.22
N GLU A 38 -27.71 17.59 35.42
CA GLU A 38 -26.38 18.23 35.39
C GLU A 38 -25.80 18.79 36.69
N GLN A 39 -26.55 19.02 37.77
CA GLN A 39 -25.92 19.55 38.99
C GLN A 39 -26.56 19.05 40.28
N ILE A 40 -26.18 17.84 40.72
CA ILE A 40 -26.35 17.43 42.12
C ILE A 40 -24.97 17.37 42.77
N GLY A 41 -24.64 18.40 43.55
CA GLY A 41 -23.44 18.43 44.37
C GLY A 41 -23.43 17.24 45.34
N ARG A 42 -22.39 16.39 45.26
CA ARG A 42 -22.30 15.06 45.90
C ARG A 42 -22.32 15.04 47.44
N ILE A 43 -22.43 16.18 48.13
CA ILE A 43 -22.08 16.26 49.54
C ILE A 43 -23.31 16.29 50.47
N ASN A 44 -24.45 16.86 50.05
CA ASN A 44 -25.60 17.08 50.96
C ASN A 44 -26.96 16.64 50.39
N TRP A 45 -27.00 15.65 49.49
CA TRP A 45 -28.27 15.20 48.90
C TRP A 45 -29.13 14.43 49.91
N VAL A 46 -30.43 14.73 49.94
CA VAL A 46 -31.45 14.09 50.79
C VAL A 46 -32.54 13.52 49.88
N CYS A 47 -32.94 12.26 50.09
CA CYS A 47 -33.94 11.63 49.23
C CYS A 47 -35.35 12.22 49.43
N PRO A 48 -36.26 12.09 48.44
CA PRO A 48 -37.62 12.63 48.53
C PRO A 48 -38.40 12.18 49.78
N ALA A 49 -38.22 10.93 50.20
CA ALA A 49 -38.84 10.40 51.42
C ALA A 49 -38.34 11.12 52.69
N CYS A 50 -37.06 11.49 52.74
CA CYS A 50 -36.47 12.21 53.87
C CYS A 50 -36.64 13.74 53.81
N ALA A 51 -36.97 14.30 52.63
CA ALA A 51 -37.25 15.71 52.43
C ALA A 51 -38.69 16.09 52.86
N ALA A 52 -39.65 15.16 52.72
CA ALA A 52 -41.05 15.37 53.11
C ALA A 52 -41.28 15.48 54.65
N GLY A 53 -40.26 15.19 55.47
CA GLY A 53 -40.38 15.14 56.94
C GLY A 53 -40.17 16.47 57.70
N THR A 54 -39.81 17.56 57.03
CA THR A 54 -39.56 18.86 57.70
C THR A 54 -40.75 19.80 57.56
N ARG A 55 -41.58 19.91 58.62
CA ARG A 55 -42.60 20.96 58.75
C ARG A 55 -41.92 22.32 58.94
N LYS A 56 -42.20 23.30 58.08
CA LYS A 56 -41.88 24.70 58.33
C LYS A 56 -42.93 25.27 59.29
N GLY A 57 -42.58 25.43 60.56
CA GLY A 57 -43.32 26.28 61.48
C GLY A 57 -43.08 27.74 61.11
N GLY A 58 -44.10 28.41 60.57
CA GLY A 58 -44.09 29.85 60.31
C GLY A 58 -44.74 30.59 61.48
N ASP A 59 -43.96 31.46 62.12
CA ASP A 59 -44.39 32.40 63.14
C ASP A 59 -45.01 33.65 62.47
N ASN A 60 -46.19 34.06 62.92
CA ASN A 60 -47.11 34.92 62.14
C ASN A 60 -47.55 36.15 62.96
N THR A 61 -46.59 37.01 63.31
CA THR A 61 -46.86 38.25 64.05
C THR A 61 -46.55 39.51 63.24
N ASN A 62 -47.57 40.37 63.11
CA ASN A 62 -47.59 41.76 62.61
C ASN A 62 -47.61 42.00 61.08
N THR A 63 -48.77 42.38 60.53
CA THR A 63 -49.10 43.81 60.25
C THR A 63 -50.60 44.00 59.95
N CYS A 64 -51.10 45.15 60.38
CA CYS A 64 -52.48 45.61 60.58
C CYS A 64 -53.09 46.31 59.34
N ILE A 65 -54.42 46.23 59.17
CA ILE A 65 -55.26 47.19 58.45
C ILE A 65 -56.44 47.52 59.40
N ARG A 66 -56.47 48.69 60.07
CA ARG A 66 -57.13 49.97 59.66
C ARG A 66 -58.66 49.81 59.48
N VAL A 67 -59.60 50.64 59.96
CA VAL A 67 -59.67 52.02 60.49
C VAL A 67 -61.07 52.19 61.23
N PRO A 68 -61.60 53.37 61.62
CA PRO A 68 -62.10 53.61 62.98
C PRO A 68 -63.61 53.99 63.05
N LEU A 69 -64.13 54.27 64.25
CA LEU A 69 -65.10 55.36 64.41
C LEU A 69 -64.97 56.04 65.76
N ARG A 70 -65.08 57.37 65.66
CA ARG A 70 -64.95 58.45 66.64
C ARG A 70 -66.28 58.67 67.38
N ILE A 71 -66.22 59.43 68.47
CA ILE A 71 -67.19 60.42 69.05
C ILE A 71 -67.05 60.30 70.58
N GLU A 72 -66.20 61.10 71.23
CA GLU A 72 -66.44 62.48 71.72
C GLU A 72 -67.40 62.56 72.92
N THR A 73 -66.88 63.11 74.03
CA THR A 73 -67.43 64.16 74.93
C THR A 73 -66.60 64.11 76.21
N SER A 74 -65.56 64.93 76.39
CA SER A 74 -65.55 66.35 76.76
C SER A 74 -65.27 66.55 78.27
N PRO A 75 -64.63 67.66 78.65
CA PRO A 75 -63.85 67.80 79.89
C PRO A 75 -64.50 68.77 80.88
N SER A 76 -63.90 68.92 82.07
CA SER A 76 -63.81 70.18 82.83
C SER A 76 -62.72 70.02 83.91
N THR A 77 -61.56 70.70 83.82
CA THR A 77 -61.18 71.95 84.53
C THR A 77 -61.45 71.93 86.04
N SER A 78 -60.52 72.25 86.94
CA SER A 78 -59.83 73.55 87.03
C SER A 78 -58.51 73.51 87.82
N SER A 79 -57.61 74.43 87.44
CA SER A 79 -56.36 74.83 88.06
C SER A 79 -56.52 75.87 89.18
N ILE A 80 -55.55 75.94 90.10
CA ILE A 80 -55.03 77.15 90.77
C ILE A 80 -53.51 76.88 90.84
N ILE A 81 -52.59 77.74 90.39
CA ILE A 81 -52.08 78.91 91.10
C ILE A 81 -51.36 79.84 90.10
N ASN A 82 -51.84 81.09 90.12
CA ASN A 82 -51.17 82.38 89.92
C ASN A 82 -49.99 82.57 88.95
N ASN A 83 -50.28 83.52 88.07
CA ASN A 83 -49.58 84.79 87.85
C ASN A 83 -48.68 84.94 86.61
N GLN A 84 -49.15 85.91 85.81
CA GLN A 84 -48.42 86.80 84.92
C GLN A 84 -47.97 86.21 83.58
N THR A 85 -48.93 86.27 82.65
CA THR A 85 -48.81 86.56 81.22
C THR A 85 -47.42 86.83 80.67
N ASP A 86 -47.05 86.07 79.64
CA ASP A 86 -46.20 86.57 78.57
C ASP A 86 -46.66 86.02 77.21
N CYS A 87 -47.17 86.89 76.35
CA CYS A 87 -47.66 86.55 75.00
C CYS A 87 -46.53 86.07 74.06
N SER A 88 -45.28 86.09 74.54
CA SER A 88 -44.07 85.62 73.86
C SER A 88 -43.92 84.09 73.86
N THR A 89 -44.38 83.41 74.91
CA THR A 89 -44.17 81.95 75.10
C THR A 89 -45.05 81.13 74.15
N ILE A 90 -46.33 81.48 74.00
CA ILE A 90 -47.26 80.82 73.05
C ILE A 90 -46.79 81.01 71.59
N LEU A 91 -46.26 82.19 71.25
CA LEU A 91 -45.69 82.45 69.94
C LEU A 91 -44.39 81.65 69.69
N SER A 92 -43.58 81.42 70.74
CA SER A 92 -42.39 80.57 70.64
C SER A 92 -42.72 79.09 70.46
N GLU A 93 -43.77 78.59 71.12
CA GLU A 93 -44.25 77.21 70.96
C GLU A 93 -44.88 76.98 69.58
N LEU A 94 -45.67 77.93 69.05
CA LEU A 94 -46.20 77.85 67.69
C LEU A 94 -45.10 77.93 66.61
N LYS A 95 -44.06 78.74 66.84
CA LYS A 95 -42.87 78.77 65.97
C LYS A 95 -42.07 77.48 66.05
N SER A 96 -41.90 76.93 67.25
CA SER A 96 -41.24 75.65 67.50
C SER A 96 -41.99 74.50 66.82
N PHE A 97 -43.30 74.40 67.04
CA PHE A 97 -44.15 73.40 66.40
C PHE A 97 -44.17 73.53 64.88
N ARG A 98 -44.23 74.76 64.34
CA ARG A 98 -44.13 75.01 62.89
C ARG A 98 -42.76 74.58 62.35
N SER A 99 -41.67 74.88 63.07
CA SER A 99 -40.33 74.48 62.67
C SER A 99 -40.15 72.96 62.74
N GLU A 100 -40.74 72.30 63.73
CA GLU A 100 -40.75 70.84 63.87
C GLU A 100 -41.58 70.19 62.75
N MET A 101 -42.77 70.73 62.45
CA MET A 101 -43.59 70.28 61.34
C MET A 101 -42.89 70.47 59.99
N HIS A 102 -42.23 71.61 59.78
CA HIS A 102 -41.48 71.86 58.57
C HIS A 102 -40.26 70.92 58.45
N SER A 103 -39.57 70.66 59.56
CA SER A 103 -38.48 69.68 59.64
C SER A 103 -38.96 68.25 59.33
N ARG A 104 -40.11 67.83 59.89
CA ARG A 104 -40.72 66.52 59.61
C ARG A 104 -41.16 66.39 58.15
N LEU A 105 -41.76 67.43 57.57
CA LEU A 105 -42.12 67.47 56.15
C LEU A 105 -40.90 67.44 55.24
N ASN A 106 -39.84 68.17 55.57
CA ASN A 106 -38.58 68.14 54.82
C ASN A 106 -37.91 66.77 54.92
N SER A 107 -37.86 66.16 56.10
CA SER A 107 -37.34 64.80 56.28
C SER A 107 -38.17 63.75 55.53
N GLN A 108 -39.50 63.88 55.49
CA GLN A 108 -40.35 63.02 54.67
C GLN A 108 -40.09 63.23 53.17
N LYS A 109 -39.88 64.47 52.73
CA LYS A 109 -39.51 64.80 51.36
C LYS A 109 -38.16 64.18 50.98
N GLU A 110 -37.13 64.32 51.81
CA GLU A 110 -35.82 63.71 51.59
C GLU A 110 -35.89 62.18 51.49
N LYS A 111 -36.71 61.54 52.33
CA LYS A 111 -36.95 60.09 52.25
C LYS A 111 -37.68 59.71 50.96
N PHE A 112 -38.65 60.52 50.52
CA PHE A 112 -39.37 60.31 49.27
C PHE A 112 -38.46 60.52 48.06
N ASP A 113 -37.59 61.51 48.08
CA ASP A 113 -36.59 61.78 47.04
C ASP A 113 -35.55 60.64 46.98
N ALA A 114 -35.06 60.16 48.13
CA ALA A 114 -34.18 59.00 48.21
C ALA A 114 -34.85 57.72 47.68
N PHE A 115 -36.13 57.51 48.02
CA PHE A 115 -36.92 56.39 47.50
C PHE A 115 -37.14 56.48 45.99
N SER A 116 -37.49 57.66 45.49
CA SER A 116 -37.65 57.95 44.05
C SER A 116 -36.34 57.69 43.28
N ASN A 117 -35.21 58.15 43.83
CA ASN A 117 -33.90 57.86 43.25
C ASN A 117 -33.57 56.36 43.25
N GLY A 118 -33.93 55.63 44.32
CA GLY A 118 -33.80 54.18 44.38
C GLY A 118 -34.65 53.47 43.32
N LEU A 119 -35.89 53.91 43.11
CA LEU A 119 -36.76 53.39 42.05
C LEU A 119 -36.20 53.67 40.65
N ASN A 120 -35.68 54.87 40.41
CA ASN A 120 -35.04 55.22 39.14
C ASN A 120 -33.78 54.36 38.88
N CYS A 121 -32.97 54.12 39.92
CA CYS A 121 -31.79 53.24 39.84
C CYS A 121 -32.19 51.79 39.49
N LEU A 122 -33.19 51.24 40.19
CA LEU A 122 -33.72 49.91 39.88
C LEU A 122 -34.29 49.82 38.47
N GLN A 123 -34.94 50.88 37.99
CA GLN A 123 -35.43 50.94 36.61
C GLN A 123 -34.29 50.90 35.59
N THR A 124 -33.17 51.58 35.85
CA THR A 124 -31.98 51.50 35.00
C THR A 124 -31.33 50.12 35.01
N GLU A 125 -31.21 49.47 36.16
CA GLU A 125 -30.68 48.09 36.27
C GLU A 125 -31.57 47.08 35.54
N LEU A 126 -32.89 47.21 35.65
CA LEU A 126 -33.85 46.38 34.89
C LEU A 126 -33.72 46.60 33.38
N ALA A 127 -33.48 47.83 32.93
CA ALA A 127 -33.26 48.14 31.53
C ALA A 127 -31.96 47.51 31.00
N ASP A 128 -30.89 47.52 31.79
CA ASP A 128 -29.62 46.92 31.40
C ASP A 128 -29.67 45.38 31.43
N MET A 129 -30.33 44.78 32.42
CA MET A 129 -30.62 43.34 32.40
C MET A 129 -31.42 42.94 31.16
N ARG A 130 -32.42 43.73 30.76
CA ARG A 130 -33.20 43.48 29.54
C ARG A 130 -32.31 43.49 28.28
N LYS A 131 -31.36 44.43 28.17
CA LYS A 131 -30.39 44.44 27.06
C LYS A 131 -29.50 43.21 27.08
N SER A 132 -29.01 42.79 28.25
CA SER A 132 -28.20 41.58 28.40
C SER A 132 -28.98 40.32 27.99
N PHE A 133 -30.24 40.18 28.38
CA PHE A 133 -31.11 39.09 27.93
C PHE A 133 -31.29 39.09 26.41
N GLN A 134 -31.43 40.26 25.79
CA GLN A 134 -31.55 40.37 24.34
C GLN A 134 -30.24 39.99 23.62
N SER A 135 -29.08 40.34 24.19
CA SER A 135 -27.79 39.88 23.67
C SER A 135 -27.66 38.36 23.75
N LEU A 136 -27.97 37.76 24.90
CA LEU A 136 -27.92 36.31 25.08
C LEU A 136 -28.88 35.58 24.14
N GLN A 137 -30.04 36.16 23.84
CA GLN A 137 -30.97 35.60 22.88
C GLN A 137 -30.38 35.60 21.45
N ASN A 138 -29.74 36.70 21.04
CA ASN A 138 -29.06 36.76 19.74
C ASN A 138 -27.89 35.77 19.64
N ASP A 139 -27.13 35.60 20.73
CA ASP A 139 -26.04 34.62 20.79
C ASP A 139 -26.59 33.18 20.68
N LEU A 140 -27.71 32.89 21.34
CA LEU A 140 -28.39 31.59 21.24
C LEU A 140 -28.86 31.30 19.81
N ASP A 141 -29.48 32.28 19.15
CA ASP A 141 -29.93 32.14 17.76
C ASP A 141 -28.74 31.88 16.82
N SER A 142 -27.63 32.58 17.02
CA SER A 142 -26.39 32.36 16.26
C SER A 142 -25.81 30.97 16.46
N VAL A 143 -25.87 30.43 17.69
CA VAL A 143 -25.44 29.06 18.00
C VAL A 143 -26.36 28.02 17.34
N ILE A 144 -27.67 28.26 17.31
CA ILE A 144 -28.63 27.37 16.64
C ILE A 144 -28.34 27.31 15.13
N GLU A 145 -28.09 28.46 14.51
CA GLU A 145 -27.72 28.52 13.09
C GLU A 145 -26.41 27.75 12.81
N CYS A 146 -25.38 27.97 13.63
CA CYS A 146 -24.12 27.25 13.53
C CYS A 146 -24.30 25.73 13.67
N SER A 147 -25.11 25.30 14.64
CA SER A 147 -25.42 23.88 14.87
C SER A 147 -26.09 23.22 13.66
N ASN A 148 -27.03 23.93 13.01
CA ASN A 148 -27.68 23.45 11.79
C ASN A 148 -26.68 23.33 10.63
N ASN A 149 -25.81 24.32 10.45
CA ASN A 149 -24.77 24.28 9.42
C ASN A 149 -23.79 23.11 9.63
N ILE A 150 -23.38 22.86 10.88
CA ILE A 150 -22.53 21.70 11.23
C ILE A 150 -23.26 20.39 10.93
N LYS A 151 -24.55 20.29 11.26
CA LYS A 151 -25.36 19.10 11.00
C LYS A 151 -25.45 18.81 9.50
N GLU A 152 -25.71 19.82 8.68
CA GLU A 152 -25.73 19.64 7.23
C GLU A 152 -24.36 19.26 6.66
N SER A 153 -23.28 19.89 7.15
CA SER A 153 -21.92 19.54 6.74
C SER A 153 -21.58 18.09 7.09
N ASN A 154 -21.99 17.61 8.27
CA ASN A 154 -21.78 16.23 8.69
C ASN A 154 -22.57 15.24 7.83
N ASN A 155 -23.79 15.58 7.44
CA ASN A 155 -24.57 14.75 6.52
C ASN A 155 -23.87 14.63 5.16
N ARG A 156 -23.40 15.75 4.59
CA ARG A 156 -22.63 15.76 3.33
C ARG A 156 -21.35 14.92 3.43
N ASN A 157 -20.61 15.05 4.53
CA ASN A 157 -19.41 14.24 4.76
C ASN A 157 -19.74 12.74 4.86
N THR A 158 -20.86 12.38 5.47
CA THR A 158 -21.30 10.98 5.60
C THR A 158 -21.63 10.37 4.24
N GLU A 159 -22.24 11.14 3.33
CA GLU A 159 -22.51 10.71 1.96
C GLU A 159 -21.22 10.46 1.17
N VAL A 160 -20.28 11.42 1.19
CA VAL A 160 -18.98 11.27 0.54
C VAL A 160 -18.19 10.08 1.11
N LEU A 161 -18.24 9.86 2.43
CA LEU A 161 -17.61 8.70 3.05
C LEU A 161 -18.20 7.38 2.54
N ASN A 162 -19.52 7.29 2.38
CA ASN A 162 -20.15 6.09 1.84
C ASN A 162 -19.75 5.85 0.38
N ASP A 163 -19.69 6.89 -0.45
CA ASP A 163 -19.28 6.77 -1.85
C ASP A 163 -17.82 6.33 -2.00
N THR A 164 -16.94 6.87 -1.16
CA THR A 164 -15.52 6.47 -1.15
C THR A 164 -15.35 5.02 -0.66
N VAL A 165 -16.10 4.60 0.37
CA VAL A 165 -16.10 3.20 0.85
C VAL A 165 -16.59 2.24 -0.24
N ASN A 166 -17.67 2.60 -0.95
CA ASN A 166 -18.17 1.80 -2.06
C ASN A 166 -17.12 1.67 -3.18
N SER A 167 -16.47 2.79 -3.53
CA SER A 167 -15.40 2.81 -4.53
C SER A 167 -14.20 1.93 -4.13
N ILE A 168 -13.81 1.97 -2.85
CA ILE A 168 -12.76 1.10 -2.30
C ILE A 168 -13.16 -0.37 -2.41
N GLY A 169 -14.43 -0.71 -2.13
CA GLY A 169 -14.95 -2.07 -2.28
C GLY A 169 -14.83 -2.60 -3.72
N VAL A 170 -15.14 -1.77 -4.72
CA VAL A 170 -14.97 -2.12 -6.14
C VAL A 170 -13.49 -2.39 -6.46
N ILE A 171 -12.59 -1.50 -6.02
CA ILE A 171 -11.15 -1.66 -6.23
C ILE A 171 -10.63 -2.94 -5.57
N GLN A 172 -11.09 -3.27 -4.36
CA GLN A 172 -10.71 -4.52 -3.67
C GLN A 172 -11.14 -5.76 -4.46
N SER A 173 -12.32 -5.74 -5.07
CA SER A 173 -12.78 -6.83 -5.94
C SER A 173 -11.88 -6.99 -7.17
N GLN A 174 -11.51 -5.89 -7.82
CA GLN A 174 -10.62 -5.90 -8.99
C GLN A 174 -9.21 -6.40 -8.62
N ILE A 175 -8.68 -5.97 -7.47
CA ILE A 175 -7.38 -6.45 -6.96
C ILE A 175 -7.41 -7.96 -6.74
N LYS A 176 -8.52 -8.49 -6.20
CA LYS A 176 -8.67 -9.94 -6.01
C LYS A 176 -8.64 -10.70 -7.35
N GLU A 177 -9.41 -10.24 -8.33
CA GLU A 177 -9.46 -10.86 -9.67
C GLU A 177 -8.09 -10.80 -10.37
N HIS A 178 -7.36 -9.69 -10.22
CA HIS A 178 -5.99 -9.57 -10.73
C HIS A 178 -5.02 -10.53 -10.04
N ASN A 179 -5.11 -10.71 -8.73
CA ASN A 179 -4.28 -11.68 -8.01
C ASN A 179 -4.54 -13.11 -8.48
N ASP A 180 -5.79 -13.49 -8.70
CA ASP A 180 -6.15 -14.81 -9.23
C ASP A 180 -5.57 -15.01 -10.65
N SER A 181 -5.62 -13.98 -11.48
CA SER A 181 -5.01 -13.99 -12.82
C SER A 181 -3.48 -14.12 -12.78
N LEU A 182 -2.83 -13.44 -11.82
CA LEU A 182 -1.38 -13.52 -11.63
C LEU A 182 -0.93 -14.90 -11.13
N ASP A 183 -1.67 -15.53 -10.21
CA ASP A 183 -1.40 -16.90 -9.77
C ASP A 183 -1.49 -17.89 -10.95
N PHE A 184 -2.52 -17.74 -11.79
CA PHE A 184 -2.66 -18.55 -13.01
C PHE A 184 -1.48 -18.37 -13.98
N ILE A 185 -1.06 -17.13 -14.22
CA ILE A 185 0.10 -16.83 -15.08
C ILE A 185 1.39 -17.39 -14.47
N SER A 186 1.59 -17.25 -13.16
CA SER A 186 2.77 -17.78 -12.46
C SER A 186 2.89 -19.29 -12.65
N LYS A 187 1.79 -20.03 -12.48
CA LYS A 187 1.75 -21.48 -12.71
C LYS A 187 2.12 -21.85 -14.15
N LYS A 188 1.65 -21.08 -15.15
CA LYS A 188 2.03 -21.30 -16.55
C LYS A 188 3.50 -21.01 -16.81
N ILE A 189 4.06 -19.96 -16.20
CA ILE A 189 5.48 -19.63 -16.31
C ILE A 189 6.34 -20.76 -15.73
N GLU A 190 5.97 -21.30 -14.57
CA GLU A 190 6.68 -22.42 -13.96
C GLU A 190 6.66 -23.68 -14.84
N ALA A 191 5.50 -24.03 -15.41
CA ALA A 191 5.38 -25.16 -16.32
C ALA A 191 6.26 -25.00 -17.57
N LEU A 192 6.24 -23.81 -18.20
CA LEU A 192 7.09 -23.49 -19.35
C LEU A 192 8.58 -23.53 -19.00
N GLN A 193 8.95 -23.13 -17.78
CA GLN A 193 10.34 -23.17 -17.33
C GLN A 193 10.86 -24.61 -17.18
N VAL A 194 10.01 -25.52 -16.70
CA VAL A 194 10.33 -26.97 -16.63
C VAL A 194 10.51 -27.53 -18.04
N GLU A 195 9.60 -27.25 -18.98
CA GLU A 195 9.71 -27.70 -20.37
C GLU A 195 10.96 -27.14 -21.06
N SER A 196 11.24 -25.84 -20.86
CA SER A 196 12.44 -25.20 -21.41
C SER A 196 13.74 -25.84 -20.89
N SER A 197 13.75 -26.24 -19.61
CA SER A 197 14.90 -26.93 -19.01
C SER A 197 15.08 -28.33 -19.60
N SER A 198 13.97 -29.06 -19.82
CA SER A 198 13.97 -30.38 -20.46
C SER A 198 14.46 -30.30 -21.91
N HIS A 199 13.95 -29.35 -22.71
CA HIS A 199 14.42 -29.13 -24.08
C HIS A 199 15.91 -28.74 -24.13
N SER A 200 16.38 -27.91 -23.20
CA SER A 200 17.80 -27.55 -23.10
C SER A 200 18.68 -28.79 -22.88
N TYR A 201 18.24 -29.72 -22.04
CA TYR A 201 18.96 -30.98 -21.82
C TYR A 201 19.02 -31.82 -23.10
N ILE A 202 17.88 -32.03 -23.77
CA ILE A 202 17.82 -32.81 -25.02
C ILE A 202 18.70 -32.20 -26.12
N ILE A 203 18.70 -30.87 -26.27
CA ILE A 203 19.57 -30.19 -27.24
C ILE A 203 21.05 -30.42 -26.92
N SER A 204 21.42 -30.38 -25.64
CA SER A 204 22.80 -30.63 -25.23
C SER A 204 23.25 -32.06 -25.53
N ASP A 205 22.37 -33.03 -25.31
CA ASP A 205 22.62 -34.44 -25.56
C ASP A 205 22.75 -34.73 -27.07
N LEU A 206 21.79 -34.25 -27.88
CA LEU A 206 21.83 -34.37 -29.34
C LEU A 206 23.08 -33.71 -29.95
N LYS A 207 23.54 -32.59 -29.36
CA LYS A 207 24.77 -31.93 -29.80
C LYS A 207 26.01 -32.77 -29.50
N ASN A 208 26.05 -33.42 -28.33
CA ASN A 208 27.11 -34.34 -27.99
C ASN A 208 27.11 -35.54 -28.94
N ASP A 209 25.95 -36.13 -29.20
CA ASP A 209 25.80 -37.24 -30.15
C ASP A 209 26.26 -36.86 -31.55
N SER A 210 25.85 -35.70 -32.08
CA SER A 210 26.30 -35.21 -33.38
C SER A 210 27.83 -35.06 -33.41
N SER A 211 28.44 -34.56 -32.34
CA SER A 211 29.90 -34.40 -32.27
C SER A 211 30.63 -35.74 -32.25
N THR A 212 30.09 -36.74 -31.55
CA THR A 212 30.67 -38.09 -31.48
C THR A 212 30.51 -38.81 -32.81
N PHE A 213 29.37 -38.64 -33.47
CA PHE A 213 29.10 -39.16 -34.80
C PHE A 213 30.07 -38.57 -35.82
N ASP A 214 30.26 -37.25 -35.84
CA ASP A 214 31.22 -36.58 -36.72
C ASP A 214 32.65 -37.06 -36.51
N HIS A 215 33.05 -37.25 -35.24
CA HIS A 215 34.36 -37.82 -34.91
C HIS A 215 34.51 -39.24 -35.46
N ASN A 216 33.50 -40.09 -35.25
CA ASN A 216 33.50 -41.46 -35.75
C ASN A 216 33.51 -41.51 -37.28
N PHE A 217 32.75 -40.64 -37.93
CA PHE A 217 32.73 -40.51 -39.39
C PHE A 217 34.11 -40.09 -39.94
N LYS A 218 34.74 -39.06 -39.35
CA LYS A 218 36.10 -38.63 -39.75
C LYS A 218 37.14 -39.74 -39.52
N SER A 219 37.05 -40.46 -38.41
CA SER A 219 37.93 -41.58 -38.09
C SER A 219 37.75 -42.71 -39.12
N LEU A 220 36.51 -43.06 -39.45
CA LEU A 220 36.20 -44.08 -40.43
C LEU A 220 36.67 -43.67 -41.83
N LEU A 221 36.43 -42.42 -42.25
CA LEU A 221 36.92 -41.89 -43.51
C LEU A 221 38.45 -41.97 -43.59
N SER A 222 39.15 -41.60 -42.51
CA SER A 222 40.62 -41.71 -42.46
C SER A 222 41.09 -43.15 -42.61
N LYS A 223 40.41 -44.12 -41.98
CA LYS A 223 40.71 -45.55 -42.15
C LYS A 223 40.46 -46.02 -43.57
N VAL A 224 39.36 -45.59 -44.19
CA VAL A 224 39.05 -45.92 -45.59
C VAL A 224 40.13 -45.35 -46.52
N MET A 225 40.51 -44.08 -46.37
CA MET A 225 41.57 -43.47 -47.16
C MET A 225 42.92 -44.19 -46.96
N GLN A 226 43.22 -44.63 -45.74
CA GLN A 226 44.42 -45.42 -45.47
C GLN A 226 44.37 -46.78 -46.19
N LEU A 227 43.25 -47.49 -46.12
CA LEU A 227 43.06 -48.77 -46.83
C LEU A 227 43.15 -48.60 -48.35
N GLU A 228 42.58 -47.53 -48.89
CA GLU A 228 42.69 -47.19 -50.31
C GLU A 228 44.14 -46.91 -50.74
N ARG A 229 44.90 -46.19 -49.91
CA ARG A 229 46.33 -45.95 -50.14
C ARG A 229 47.14 -47.25 -50.09
N ILE A 230 46.86 -48.13 -49.13
CA ILE A 230 47.53 -49.42 -49.00
C ILE A 230 47.18 -50.33 -50.19
N SER A 231 45.92 -50.37 -50.60
CA SER A 231 45.48 -51.18 -51.76
C SER A 231 46.17 -50.77 -53.05
N ARG A 232 46.44 -49.48 -53.25
CA ARG A 232 47.12 -48.94 -54.43
C ARG A 232 48.62 -48.75 -54.23
N SER A 233 49.16 -49.14 -53.08
CA SER A 233 50.56 -48.89 -52.73
C SER A 233 51.55 -49.55 -53.68
N HIS A 234 51.18 -50.63 -54.36
CA HIS A 234 52.06 -51.33 -55.31
C HIS A 234 51.91 -50.83 -56.76
N ASN A 235 51.05 -49.84 -56.99
CA ASN A 235 50.70 -49.39 -58.32
C ASN A 235 51.59 -48.22 -58.76
N ILE A 236 51.91 -48.18 -60.05
CA ILE A 236 52.48 -47.02 -60.74
C ILE A 236 51.53 -46.59 -61.83
N GLU A 237 51.28 -45.29 -61.92
CA GLU A 237 50.58 -44.69 -63.04
C GLU A 237 51.56 -44.16 -64.09
N ILE A 238 51.35 -44.57 -65.34
CA ILE A 238 52.07 -44.06 -66.49
C ILE A 238 51.08 -43.35 -67.39
N GLN A 239 51.27 -42.03 -67.49
CA GLN A 239 50.34 -41.16 -68.20
C GLN A 239 50.86 -40.80 -69.59
N ALA A 240 49.94 -40.38 -70.47
CA ALA A 240 50.25 -39.86 -71.80
C ALA A 240 50.97 -40.82 -72.76
N VAL A 241 50.87 -42.13 -72.53
CA VAL A 241 51.35 -43.14 -73.49
C VAL A 241 50.36 -43.22 -74.66
N PRO A 242 50.78 -42.94 -75.92
CA PRO A 242 49.90 -42.97 -77.08
C PRO A 242 49.17 -44.31 -77.21
N GLU A 243 47.89 -44.27 -77.57
CA GLU A 243 47.06 -45.47 -77.75
C GLU A 243 47.18 -46.02 -79.17
N ARG A 244 47.32 -47.33 -79.30
CA ARG A 244 47.31 -48.03 -80.58
C ARG A 244 46.36 -49.23 -80.53
N LYS A 245 45.73 -49.55 -81.66
CA LYS A 245 44.95 -50.79 -81.78
C LYS A 245 45.89 -51.99 -81.62
N ASN A 246 45.51 -52.98 -80.82
CA ASN A 246 46.30 -54.19 -80.51
C ASN A 246 47.70 -53.91 -79.95
N GLU A 247 47.83 -52.94 -79.05
CA GLU A 247 49.09 -52.69 -78.34
C GLU A 247 49.39 -53.77 -77.29
N ASN A 248 50.68 -54.10 -77.12
CA ASN A 248 51.12 -54.97 -76.04
C ASN A 248 51.73 -54.12 -74.91
N LEU A 249 50.94 -53.88 -73.86
CA LEU A 249 51.34 -53.00 -72.76
C LEU A 249 52.63 -53.45 -72.08
N ASN A 250 52.85 -54.75 -71.87
CA ASN A 250 54.07 -55.27 -71.25
C ASN A 250 55.32 -54.91 -72.06
N THR A 251 55.26 -54.97 -73.39
CA THR A 251 56.40 -54.55 -74.23
C THR A 251 56.68 -53.06 -74.15
N ILE A 252 55.63 -52.23 -73.99
CA ILE A 252 55.77 -50.78 -73.83
C ILE A 252 56.41 -50.47 -72.47
N ILE A 253 55.96 -51.14 -71.41
CA ILE A 253 56.51 -50.98 -70.06
C ILE A 253 58.00 -51.35 -70.02
N LYS A 254 58.39 -52.49 -70.61
CA LYS A 254 59.81 -52.89 -70.68
C LYS A 254 60.68 -51.83 -71.35
N LYS A 255 60.24 -51.28 -72.49
CA LYS A 255 60.96 -50.19 -73.16
C LYS A 255 61.11 -48.94 -72.31
N ILE A 256 60.10 -48.62 -71.50
CA ILE A 256 60.16 -47.48 -70.56
C ILE A 256 61.18 -47.78 -69.46
N PHE A 257 61.18 -48.99 -68.91
CA PHE A 257 62.13 -49.41 -67.87
C PHE A 257 63.57 -49.47 -68.38
N ASP A 258 63.79 -49.96 -69.60
CA ASP A 258 65.10 -49.95 -70.27
C ASP A 258 65.62 -48.52 -70.45
N LYS A 259 64.72 -47.58 -70.81
CA LYS A 259 65.09 -46.18 -71.00
C LYS A 259 65.58 -45.49 -69.71
N ILE A 260 65.05 -45.89 -68.56
CA ILE A 260 65.49 -45.40 -67.24
C ILE A 260 66.59 -46.27 -66.61
N SER A 261 67.17 -47.20 -67.39
CA SER A 261 68.22 -48.12 -66.95
C SER A 261 67.81 -49.01 -65.76
N VAL A 262 66.54 -49.40 -65.68
CA VAL A 262 66.01 -50.33 -64.68
C VAL A 262 65.69 -51.65 -65.36
N SER A 263 66.48 -52.69 -65.07
CA SER A 263 66.19 -54.05 -65.52
C SER A 263 65.37 -54.77 -64.46
N LEU A 264 64.12 -55.12 -64.78
CA LEU A 264 63.25 -55.94 -63.94
C LEU A 264 62.92 -57.26 -64.64
N PRO A 265 62.90 -58.39 -63.91
CA PRO A 265 62.40 -59.63 -64.46
C PRO A 265 60.89 -59.56 -64.72
N ASP A 266 60.43 -60.39 -65.67
CA ASP A 266 59.07 -60.33 -66.23
C ASP A 266 57.97 -60.67 -65.20
N ASP A 267 58.33 -61.40 -64.14
CA ASP A 267 57.46 -61.81 -63.04
C ASP A 267 57.15 -60.68 -62.04
N VAL A 268 57.89 -59.57 -62.10
CA VAL A 268 57.70 -58.42 -61.20
C VAL A 268 56.41 -57.66 -61.50
N VAL A 269 55.93 -57.68 -62.74
CA VAL A 269 54.68 -57.02 -63.14
C VAL A 269 53.50 -57.98 -62.97
N ILE A 270 52.69 -57.75 -61.93
CA ILE A 270 51.48 -58.56 -61.68
C ILE A 270 50.39 -58.22 -62.69
N SER A 271 50.14 -56.92 -62.90
CA SER A 271 49.08 -56.48 -63.81
C SER A 271 49.47 -55.18 -64.51
N CYS A 272 49.03 -55.02 -65.76
CA CYS A 272 49.28 -53.83 -66.55
C CYS A 272 48.05 -53.56 -67.42
N ASN A 273 47.29 -52.52 -67.07
CA ASN A 273 46.00 -52.24 -67.70
C ASN A 273 45.82 -50.74 -67.94
N ARG A 274 45.14 -50.38 -69.03
CA ARG A 274 44.66 -49.01 -69.21
C ARG A 274 43.42 -48.76 -68.37
N VAL A 275 43.40 -47.64 -67.66
CA VAL A 275 42.26 -47.20 -66.84
C VAL A 275 41.27 -46.45 -67.71
N ALA A 276 39.99 -46.72 -67.52
CA ALA A 276 38.91 -46.00 -68.19
C ALA A 276 38.95 -44.50 -67.85
N LYS A 277 38.62 -43.65 -68.82
CA LYS A 277 38.53 -42.21 -68.57
C LYS A 277 37.25 -41.91 -67.77
N ARG A 278 37.36 -41.12 -66.70
CA ARG A 278 36.20 -40.59 -65.97
C ARG A 278 35.49 -39.47 -66.75
N THR A 279 36.20 -38.78 -67.62
CA THR A 279 35.71 -37.66 -68.42
C THR A 279 36.11 -37.82 -69.88
N VAL A 280 35.34 -37.23 -70.80
CA VAL A 280 35.68 -37.23 -72.23
C VAL A 280 36.85 -36.27 -72.43
N SER A 281 38.04 -36.82 -72.64
CA SER A 281 39.29 -36.06 -72.83
C SER A 281 40.07 -36.67 -73.99
N ASP A 282 40.71 -35.84 -74.81
CA ASP A 282 41.59 -36.28 -75.89
C ASP A 282 42.91 -36.89 -75.39
N ARG A 283 43.24 -36.72 -74.09
CA ARG A 283 44.43 -37.30 -73.49
C ARG A 283 44.36 -38.83 -73.52
N PRO A 284 45.44 -39.55 -73.91
CA PRO A 284 45.47 -41.01 -73.83
C PRO A 284 45.18 -41.55 -72.42
N ARG A 285 44.50 -42.70 -72.32
CA ARG A 285 44.20 -43.40 -71.06
C ARG A 285 45.48 -43.74 -70.30
N THR A 286 45.48 -43.48 -69.00
CA THR A 286 46.58 -43.85 -68.10
C THR A 286 46.74 -45.37 -68.05
N ILE A 287 47.98 -45.84 -68.06
CA ILE A 287 48.32 -47.24 -67.78
C ILE A 287 48.61 -47.34 -66.28
N VAL A 288 47.93 -48.26 -65.59
CA VAL A 288 48.27 -48.65 -64.21
C VAL A 288 49.01 -49.97 -64.25
N VAL A 289 50.19 -49.98 -63.62
CA VAL A 289 51.04 -51.15 -63.47
C VAL A 289 51.08 -51.55 -61.99
N THR A 290 50.64 -52.76 -61.66
CA THR A 290 50.76 -53.33 -60.31
C THR A 290 52.02 -54.17 -60.24
N LEU A 291 52.87 -53.87 -59.26
CA LEU A 291 54.16 -54.53 -59.07
C LEU A 291 54.10 -55.52 -57.91
N MET A 292 54.97 -56.53 -57.94
CA MET A 292 55.02 -57.58 -56.92
C MET A 292 55.33 -57.05 -55.51
N THR A 293 56.14 -55.99 -55.40
CA THR A 293 56.51 -55.42 -54.08
C THR A 293 56.66 -53.90 -54.15
N LEU A 294 56.48 -53.23 -53.01
CA LEU A 294 56.74 -51.79 -52.86
C LEU A 294 58.18 -51.40 -53.23
N LYS A 295 59.14 -52.29 -52.98
CA LYS A 295 60.56 -52.03 -53.31
C LYS A 295 60.76 -51.85 -54.81
N HIS A 296 60.08 -52.64 -55.64
CA HIS A 296 60.14 -52.48 -57.10
C HIS A 296 59.54 -51.14 -57.52
N ARG A 297 58.43 -50.73 -56.88
CA ARG A 297 57.81 -49.43 -57.14
C ARG A 297 58.77 -48.28 -56.83
N ASP A 298 59.33 -48.28 -55.63
CA ASP A 298 60.20 -47.21 -55.16
C ASP A 298 61.52 -47.16 -55.95
N LEU A 299 62.02 -48.32 -56.38
CA LEU A 299 63.15 -48.41 -57.30
C LEU A 299 62.86 -47.69 -58.61
N ILE A 300 61.72 -47.97 -59.24
CA ILE A 300 61.31 -47.32 -60.50
C ILE A 300 61.14 -45.81 -60.29
N LEU A 301 60.40 -45.38 -59.26
CA LEU A 301 60.19 -43.96 -58.98
C LEU A 301 61.51 -43.21 -58.73
N SER A 302 62.43 -43.82 -57.97
CA SER A 302 63.75 -43.24 -57.72
C SER A 302 64.61 -43.18 -58.99
N ALA A 303 64.51 -44.18 -59.87
CA ALA A 303 65.21 -44.21 -61.14
C ALA A 303 64.69 -43.14 -62.09
N VAL A 304 63.37 -42.94 -62.17
CA VAL A 304 62.76 -41.84 -62.93
C VAL A 304 63.25 -40.49 -62.40
N HIS A 305 63.31 -40.31 -61.08
CA HIS A 305 63.84 -39.07 -60.50
C HIS A 305 65.32 -38.84 -60.88
N ARG A 306 66.16 -39.87 -60.81
CA ARG A 306 67.57 -39.80 -61.24
C ARG A 306 67.70 -39.50 -62.74
N TYR A 307 66.89 -40.15 -63.57
CA TYR A 307 66.85 -39.93 -65.01
C TYR A 307 66.48 -38.48 -65.34
N ASN A 308 65.44 -37.94 -64.70
CA ASN A 308 65.00 -36.56 -64.90
C ASN A 308 66.05 -35.54 -64.48
N LYS A 309 66.80 -35.82 -63.40
CA LYS A 309 67.92 -34.98 -62.98
C LYS A 309 69.07 -34.97 -63.99
N ALA A 310 69.34 -36.12 -64.62
CA ALA A 310 70.37 -36.24 -65.66
C ALA A 310 69.92 -35.68 -67.03
N ASN A 311 68.61 -35.65 -67.30
CA ASN A 311 68.02 -35.27 -68.58
C ASN A 311 67.00 -34.13 -68.44
N PRO A 312 67.43 -32.90 -68.13
CA PRO A 312 66.52 -31.78 -67.86
C PRO A 312 65.70 -31.33 -69.09
N LYS A 313 66.16 -31.65 -70.31
CA LYS A 313 65.47 -31.30 -71.57
C LYS A 313 64.48 -32.37 -72.06
N ASP A 314 64.54 -33.58 -71.48
CA ASP A 314 63.72 -34.73 -71.86
C ASP A 314 63.21 -35.42 -70.60
N MET A 315 62.47 -34.68 -69.77
CA MET A 315 61.97 -35.17 -68.51
C MET A 315 60.77 -36.11 -68.73
N LEU A 316 60.79 -37.24 -68.05
CA LEU A 316 59.62 -38.12 -67.93
C LEU A 316 58.65 -37.53 -66.90
N CYS A 317 57.36 -37.48 -67.22
CA CYS A 317 56.34 -37.06 -66.27
C CYS A 317 56.20 -38.11 -65.14
N SER A 318 56.70 -37.79 -63.94
CA SER A 318 56.46 -38.58 -62.74
C SER A 318 55.39 -37.93 -61.87
N LEU A 319 54.26 -38.61 -61.65
CA LEU A 319 53.32 -38.30 -60.59
C LEU A 319 53.37 -39.44 -59.57
N VAL A 320 53.66 -39.11 -58.32
CA VAL A 320 53.55 -40.05 -57.19
C VAL A 320 52.11 -39.94 -56.69
N LEU A 321 51.39 -41.07 -56.65
CA LEU A 321 50.06 -41.19 -56.05
C LEU A 321 50.13 -41.26 -54.52
#